data_AF-A0A966YA32-F1
#
_entry.id   AF-A0A966YA32-F1
#
_cell.length_a   1.000
_cell.length_b   1.000
_cell.length_c   1.000
_cell.angle_alpha   90.00
_cell.angle_beta   90.00
_cell.angle_gamma   90.00
#
_symmetry.space_group_name_H-M   'P 1'
#
loop_
_entity.id
_entity.type
_entity.pdbx_description
1 polymer ?
#
loop_
_entity_poly.entity_id
_entity_poly.type
_entity_poly.pdbx_seq_one_letter_code
_entity_poly.pdbx_strand_id
1 'polypeptide(L)'
;MPWHPPSHARPDRTADAGPGLESQIMQAAAAGIDGFAVDVVRRPPAEFVDQLVEMAGIANRRAPGFAIMPCLDCAATQRVADWEVFLADWLAKAGELPATFRVDGAVVIFTYGAYQIPPADWVNLRQRLLKAGHRLFLIGEMNALYRNGEDPLPQIQEYADVFEGLYFFGPNSEDHERTLLNIKRSDGRPLLGVFSPSPGYWRVNTGSFARPFKGTRTYRSHWDLACRLPVHWASITSWNDYTEHTHVEPARSFSDAYARLTRIGAARFRGEPIAPATGPETFWLTTPAEMPDGPGPSPLESDARRETIFEVLRVGPPAFDPPDVQLTIARPDGRPIVEKRLTIAADEPTADVQFSWQPDRQFDEPYLVVTASVGDQTARLPIPLWPRDLPHRYHMAARRVRLTKAAPPPASYCGGGGKSQREYHPGAGRLADRPAAQPDADDRPPVTDGAGR
;
A
#
# COMPACT_ATOMS: atom_id res chain seq x y z
N MET A 1 3.85 -9.10 -1.91
CA MET A 1 3.29 -7.74 -1.80
C MET A 1 3.16 -7.34 -0.33
N PRO A 2 3.72 -6.21 0.12
CA PRO A 2 3.54 -5.71 1.48
C PRO A 2 2.07 -5.54 1.87
N TRP A 3 1.68 -6.11 3.01
CA TRP A 3 0.38 -5.96 3.66
C TRP A 3 0.59 -5.41 5.07
N HIS A 4 -0.10 -4.32 5.42
CA HIS A 4 0.01 -3.70 6.74
C HIS A 4 -1.20 -4.04 7.63
N PRO A 5 -0.99 -4.29 8.93
CA PRO A 5 -2.08 -4.57 9.86
C PRO A 5 -3.01 -3.36 10.06
N PRO A 6 -4.25 -3.59 10.55
CA PRO A 6 -5.24 -2.53 10.77
C PRO A 6 -4.81 -1.36 11.65
N SER A 7 -3.72 -1.47 12.42
CA SER A 7 -3.17 -0.34 13.17
C SER A 7 -2.53 0.74 12.28
N HIS A 8 -2.05 0.35 11.08
CA HIS A 8 -1.49 1.24 10.05
C HIS A 8 -2.53 1.63 8.99
N ALA A 9 -3.57 0.81 8.82
CA ALA A 9 -4.78 1.14 8.07
C ALA A 9 -5.81 1.83 9.00
N ARG A 10 -5.71 3.15 9.15
CA ARG A 10 -6.50 3.94 10.12
C ARG A 10 -8.00 3.55 10.18
N PRO A 11 -8.52 3.05 11.32
CA PRO A 11 -9.91 2.58 11.45
C PRO A 11 -10.98 3.67 11.36
N ASP A 12 -10.62 4.96 11.37
CA ASP A 12 -11.56 6.09 11.48
C ASP A 12 -11.83 6.82 10.15
N ARG A 13 -11.03 6.53 9.12
CA ARG A 13 -11.20 7.06 7.74
C ARG A 13 -11.51 5.98 6.72
N THR A 14 -11.43 4.76 7.18
CA THR A 14 -11.94 3.61 6.51
C THR A 14 -13.47 3.77 6.47
N ALA A 15 -14.03 3.81 5.27
CA ALA A 15 -15.25 3.00 5.09
C ALA A 15 -14.88 1.51 4.94
N ASP A 16 -13.68 1.17 5.38
CA ASP A 16 -12.68 0.28 4.79
C ASP A 16 -12.02 -0.57 5.91
N ALA A 17 -12.79 -0.93 6.95
CA ALA A 17 -12.60 -2.27 7.46
C ALA A 17 -12.89 -3.15 6.25
N GLY A 18 -11.85 -3.46 5.47
CA GLY A 18 -11.99 -4.35 4.34
C GLY A 18 -12.77 -5.57 4.82
N PRO A 19 -13.58 -6.19 3.95
CA PRO A 19 -14.11 -7.52 4.25
C PRO A 19 -12.95 -8.35 4.82
N GLY A 20 -13.13 -8.99 5.99
CA GLY A 20 -12.04 -9.48 6.85
C GLY A 20 -10.96 -10.30 6.11
N LEU A 21 -9.85 -10.66 6.77
CA LEU A 21 -8.63 -11.26 6.16
C LEU A 21 -8.85 -12.15 4.92
N GLU A 22 -9.86 -13.02 4.94
CA GLU A 22 -10.32 -13.78 3.79
C GLU A 22 -10.55 -12.97 2.52
N SER A 23 -11.37 -11.93 2.56
CA SER A 23 -11.65 -11.17 1.35
C SER A 23 -10.45 -10.32 0.92
N GLN A 24 -9.56 -9.93 1.83
CA GLN A 24 -8.31 -9.27 1.45
C GLN A 24 -7.44 -10.21 0.59
N ILE A 25 -7.28 -11.45 1.03
CA ILE A 25 -6.57 -12.49 0.27
C ILE A 25 -7.27 -12.78 -1.06
N MET A 26 -8.59 -12.94 -1.06
CA MET A 26 -9.35 -13.25 -2.29
C MET A 26 -9.28 -12.12 -3.32
N GLN A 27 -9.37 -10.86 -2.89
CA GLN A 27 -9.28 -9.71 -3.78
C GLN A 27 -7.86 -9.55 -4.35
N ALA A 28 -6.83 -9.76 -3.54
CA ALA A 28 -5.44 -9.74 -4.01
C ALA A 28 -5.18 -10.85 -5.03
N ALA A 29 -5.61 -12.08 -4.73
CA ALA A 29 -5.51 -13.21 -5.67
C ALA A 29 -6.24 -12.90 -7.00
N ALA A 30 -7.46 -12.34 -6.93
CA ALA A 30 -8.21 -11.93 -8.11
C ALA A 30 -7.55 -10.78 -8.91
N ALA A 31 -6.74 -9.96 -8.24
CA ALA A 31 -5.92 -8.92 -8.85
C ALA A 31 -4.59 -9.45 -9.42
N GLY A 32 -4.37 -10.77 -9.43
CA GLY A 32 -3.19 -11.42 -10.00
C GLY A 32 -1.95 -11.41 -9.09
N ILE A 33 -2.14 -11.16 -7.79
CA ILE A 33 -1.09 -11.21 -6.77
C ILE A 33 -0.95 -12.64 -6.25
N ASP A 34 0.29 -13.13 -6.21
CA ASP A 34 0.59 -14.51 -5.81
C ASP A 34 0.77 -14.67 -4.29
N GLY A 35 0.90 -13.57 -3.53
CA GLY A 35 1.01 -13.64 -2.08
C GLY A 35 1.31 -12.32 -1.37
N PHE A 36 1.15 -12.35 -0.05
CA PHE A 36 1.50 -11.26 0.85
C PHE A 36 2.84 -11.47 1.55
N ALA A 37 3.61 -10.38 1.60
CA ALA A 37 4.71 -10.18 2.54
C ALA A 37 4.14 -9.31 3.67
N VAL A 38 3.70 -9.93 4.75
CA VAL A 38 2.92 -9.29 5.80
C VAL A 38 3.85 -8.53 6.75
N ASP A 39 3.65 -7.23 6.86
CA ASP A 39 4.49 -6.32 7.65
C ASP A 39 4.31 -6.55 9.16
N VAL A 40 5.37 -7.00 9.83
CA VAL A 40 5.37 -7.36 11.25
C VAL A 40 5.91 -6.19 12.07
N VAL A 41 5.01 -5.33 12.51
CA VAL A 41 5.34 -4.04 13.15
C VAL A 41 5.19 -4.03 14.69
N ARG A 42 4.85 -5.16 15.31
CA ARG A 42 4.58 -5.24 16.76
C ARG A 42 5.86 -5.35 17.60
N ARG A 43 5.76 -4.88 18.84
CA ARG A 43 6.77 -5.06 19.90
C ARG A 43 6.10 -5.71 21.13
N PRO A 44 6.40 -6.97 21.46
CA PRO A 44 7.28 -7.89 20.74
C PRO A 44 6.63 -8.44 19.44
N PRO A 45 7.43 -8.83 18.43
CA PRO A 45 6.91 -9.36 17.16
C PRO A 45 6.15 -10.69 17.34
N ALA A 46 6.45 -11.46 18.39
CA ALA A 46 5.78 -12.71 18.73
C ALA A 46 4.25 -12.58 18.85
N GLU A 47 3.73 -11.40 19.20
CA GLU A 47 2.28 -11.14 19.25
C GLU A 47 1.58 -11.24 17.88
N PHE A 48 2.34 -11.26 16.78
CA PHE A 48 1.80 -11.28 15.43
C PHE A 48 1.70 -12.70 14.83
N VAL A 49 2.25 -13.71 15.52
CA VAL A 49 2.32 -15.08 15.00
C VAL A 49 0.93 -15.63 14.69
N ASP A 50 -0.03 -15.50 15.61
CA ASP A 50 -1.35 -16.10 15.44
C ASP A 50 -2.11 -15.47 14.26
N GLN A 51 -1.92 -14.18 13.99
CA GLN A 51 -2.50 -13.52 12.83
C GLN A 51 -1.91 -14.04 11.50
N LEU A 52 -0.58 -14.23 11.43
CA LEU A 52 0.07 -14.83 10.26
C LEU A 52 -0.37 -16.27 10.02
N VAL A 53 -0.52 -17.06 11.09
CA VAL A 53 -1.03 -18.43 11.03
C VAL A 53 -2.47 -18.45 10.51
N GLU A 54 -3.32 -17.54 11.00
CA GLU A 54 -4.69 -17.38 10.51
C GLU A 54 -4.71 -17.04 9.01
N MET A 55 -3.92 -16.06 8.57
CA MET A 55 -3.81 -15.67 7.16
C MET A 55 -3.35 -16.85 6.28
N ALA A 56 -2.34 -17.60 6.70
CA ALA A 56 -1.86 -18.78 5.98
C ALA A 56 -2.94 -19.87 5.88
N GLY A 57 -3.67 -20.10 6.98
CA GLY A 57 -4.80 -21.02 7.00
C GLY A 57 -5.94 -20.60 6.07
N ILE A 58 -6.27 -19.31 6.01
CA ILE A 58 -7.26 -18.75 5.11
C ILE A 58 -6.82 -18.90 3.64
N ALA A 59 -5.58 -18.50 3.32
CA ALA A 59 -5.03 -18.61 1.98
C ALA A 59 -5.09 -20.06 1.47
N ASN A 60 -4.67 -21.02 2.29
CA ASN A 60 -4.71 -22.45 1.96
C ASN A 60 -6.13 -22.96 1.65
N ARG A 61 -7.16 -22.45 2.35
CA ARG A 61 -8.56 -22.88 2.16
C ARG A 61 -9.30 -22.16 1.03
N ARG A 62 -8.96 -20.89 0.77
CA ARG A 62 -9.77 -20.00 -0.05
C ARG A 62 -9.10 -19.57 -1.35
N ALA A 63 -7.77 -19.49 -1.37
CA ALA A 63 -6.98 -19.16 -2.54
C ALA A 63 -5.76 -20.08 -2.63
N PRO A 64 -5.93 -21.38 -2.96
CA PRO A 64 -4.82 -22.30 -3.11
C PRO A 64 -3.74 -21.75 -4.06
N GLY A 65 -2.49 -21.76 -3.61
CA GLY A 65 -1.37 -21.14 -4.32
C GLY A 65 -1.04 -19.71 -3.87
N PHE A 66 -1.92 -19.06 -3.09
CA PHE A 66 -1.63 -17.74 -2.51
C PHE A 66 -0.70 -17.87 -1.30
N ALA A 67 0.44 -17.19 -1.36
CA ALA A 67 1.49 -17.25 -0.36
C ALA A 67 1.30 -16.22 0.78
N ILE A 68 1.72 -16.60 1.98
CA ILE A 68 1.88 -15.74 3.15
C ILE A 68 3.33 -15.85 3.64
N MET A 69 4.02 -14.72 3.67
CA MET A 69 5.40 -14.57 4.14
C MET A 69 5.45 -13.42 5.14
N PRO A 70 6.28 -13.48 6.20
CA PRO A 70 6.52 -12.33 7.05
C PRO A 70 7.47 -11.34 6.35
N CYS A 71 7.22 -10.05 6.57
CA CYS A 71 8.14 -8.94 6.34
C CYS A 71 8.58 -8.40 7.70
N LEU A 72 9.85 -8.63 8.07
CA LEU A 72 10.39 -8.23 9.37
C LEU A 72 10.70 -6.73 9.37
N ASP A 73 9.87 -5.93 10.03
CA ASP A 73 10.10 -4.49 10.15
C ASP A 73 11.20 -4.19 11.18
N CYS A 74 12.42 -4.00 10.68
CA CYS A 74 13.59 -3.77 11.50
C CYS A 74 13.65 -2.34 12.07
N ALA A 75 12.84 -1.40 11.56
CA ALA A 75 12.63 -0.11 12.21
C ALA A 75 11.73 -0.28 13.45
N ALA A 76 10.75 -1.19 13.38
CA ALA A 76 9.99 -1.60 14.55
C ALA A 76 10.83 -2.46 15.50
N THR A 77 11.59 -3.46 15.07
CA THR A 77 12.38 -4.31 16.00
C THR A 77 13.80 -4.53 15.50
N GLN A 78 14.78 -3.95 16.21
CA GLN A 78 16.20 -4.02 15.86
C GLN A 78 16.94 -5.20 16.52
N ARG A 79 16.30 -5.89 17.47
CA ARG A 79 16.92 -7.01 18.20
C ARG A 79 16.68 -8.32 17.45
N VAL A 80 17.75 -8.88 16.89
CA VAL A 80 17.67 -10.14 16.12
C VAL A 80 17.13 -11.33 16.94
N ALA A 81 17.37 -11.35 18.25
CA ALA A 81 16.85 -12.40 19.14
C ALA A 81 15.32 -12.42 19.21
N ASP A 82 14.68 -11.25 19.09
CA ASP A 82 13.22 -11.17 19.12
C ASP A 82 12.63 -11.71 17.81
N TRP A 83 13.33 -11.53 16.69
CA TRP A 83 12.99 -12.14 15.40
C TRP A 83 13.18 -13.65 15.38
N GLU A 84 14.22 -14.17 16.05
CA GLU A 84 14.43 -15.60 16.18
C GLU A 84 13.28 -16.29 16.89
N VAL A 85 12.83 -15.75 18.03
CA VAL A 85 11.68 -16.28 18.77
C VAL A 85 10.42 -16.25 17.92
N PHE A 86 10.16 -15.13 17.25
CA PHE A 86 9.02 -14.98 16.35
C PHE A 86 9.04 -16.00 15.20
N LEU A 87 10.17 -16.13 14.50
CA LEU A 87 10.30 -17.04 13.36
C LEU A 87 10.18 -18.50 13.80
N ALA A 88 10.79 -18.88 14.93
CA ALA A 88 10.69 -20.24 15.45
C ALA A 88 9.23 -20.62 15.77
N ASP A 89 8.47 -19.75 16.43
CA ASP A 89 7.06 -20.02 16.76
C ASP A 89 6.18 -20.06 15.49
N TRP A 90 6.35 -19.09 14.58
CA TRP A 90 5.60 -19.07 13.33
C TRP A 90 5.89 -20.29 12.45
N LEU A 91 7.16 -20.68 12.30
CA LEU A 91 7.56 -21.84 11.52
C LEU A 91 7.06 -23.16 12.13
N ALA A 92 7.02 -23.27 13.46
CA ALA A 92 6.43 -24.43 14.12
C ALA A 92 4.92 -24.58 13.85
N LYS A 93 4.19 -23.46 13.75
CA LYS A 93 2.72 -23.45 13.58
C LYS A 93 2.26 -23.48 12.12
N ALA A 94 2.93 -22.73 11.26
CA ALA A 94 2.52 -22.51 9.87
C ALA A 94 3.57 -22.92 8.84
N GLY A 95 4.78 -23.29 9.27
CA GLY A 95 5.88 -23.62 8.37
C GLY A 95 5.43 -24.60 7.30
N GLU A 96 4.90 -25.75 7.67
CA GLU A 96 4.52 -26.82 6.72
C GLU A 96 3.22 -26.58 5.93
N LEU A 97 2.56 -25.43 6.11
CA LEU A 97 1.38 -25.10 5.30
C LEU A 97 1.80 -24.80 3.84
N PRO A 98 1.02 -25.23 2.84
CA PRO A 98 1.27 -24.90 1.43
C PRO A 98 1.30 -23.39 1.14
N ALA A 99 0.61 -22.59 1.95
CA ALA A 99 0.61 -21.14 1.86
C ALA A 99 1.94 -20.50 2.32
N THR A 100 2.83 -21.24 2.99
CA THR A 100 4.16 -20.72 3.39
C THR A 100 5.12 -20.83 2.21
N PHE A 101 5.45 -19.67 1.62
CA PHE A 101 6.25 -19.62 0.40
C PHE A 101 7.69 -20.08 0.61
N ARG A 102 8.18 -20.87 -0.36
CA ARG A 102 9.52 -21.45 -0.33
C ARG A 102 10.19 -21.38 -1.69
N VAL A 103 11.51 -21.26 -1.66
CA VAL A 103 12.40 -21.46 -2.80
C VAL A 103 13.40 -22.54 -2.40
N ASP A 104 13.45 -23.65 -3.16
CA ASP A 104 14.34 -24.79 -2.90
C ASP A 104 14.31 -25.31 -1.45
N GLY A 105 13.11 -25.32 -0.86
CA GLY A 105 12.85 -25.75 0.51
C GLY A 105 13.18 -24.71 1.60
N ALA A 106 13.72 -23.54 1.24
CA ALA A 106 13.96 -22.44 2.17
C ALA A 106 12.76 -21.50 2.23
N VAL A 107 12.32 -21.15 3.44
CA VAL A 107 11.17 -20.25 3.66
C VAL A 107 11.56 -18.81 3.34
N VAL A 108 10.75 -18.14 2.52
CA VAL A 108 11.03 -16.78 2.09
C VAL A 108 10.59 -15.78 3.14
N ILE A 109 11.51 -14.89 3.51
CA ILE A 109 11.32 -13.85 4.51
C ILE A 109 11.69 -12.51 3.89
N PHE A 110 10.75 -11.58 3.88
CA PHE A 110 11.04 -10.19 3.54
C PHE A 110 11.50 -9.43 4.78
N THR A 111 12.14 -8.30 4.57
CA THR A 111 12.53 -7.36 5.63
C THR A 111 12.12 -5.96 5.20
N TYR A 112 11.99 -5.06 6.17
CA TYR A 112 11.92 -3.62 5.95
C TYR A 112 12.99 -2.95 6.81
N GLY A 113 13.82 -2.09 6.21
CA GLY A 113 14.95 -1.47 6.91
C GLY A 113 16.00 -2.47 7.40
N ALA A 114 16.34 -3.49 6.60
CA ALA A 114 17.26 -4.58 6.99
C ALA A 114 18.60 -4.08 7.56
N TYR A 115 19.04 -2.92 7.08
CA TYR A 115 20.27 -2.25 7.46
C TYR A 115 20.31 -1.76 8.93
N GLN A 116 19.18 -1.80 9.64
CA GLN A 116 19.15 -1.51 11.07
C GLN A 116 19.68 -2.66 11.94
N ILE A 117 19.92 -3.83 11.35
CA ILE A 117 20.51 -4.99 12.00
C ILE A 117 21.81 -5.35 11.26
N PRO A 118 22.96 -5.45 11.95
CA PRO A 118 24.23 -5.75 11.29
C PRO A 118 24.23 -7.07 10.49
N PRO A 119 24.98 -7.18 9.38
CA PRO A 119 25.07 -8.40 8.57
C PRO A 119 25.43 -9.65 9.38
N ALA A 120 26.33 -9.53 10.36
CA ALA A 120 26.74 -10.64 11.21
C ALA A 120 25.58 -11.24 12.03
N ASP A 121 24.63 -10.41 12.46
CA ASP A 121 23.47 -10.86 13.24
C ASP A 121 22.48 -11.63 12.38
N TRP A 122 22.28 -11.22 11.13
CA TRP A 122 21.51 -11.97 10.14
C TRP A 122 22.14 -13.34 9.84
N VAL A 123 23.47 -13.40 9.67
CA VAL A 123 24.19 -14.67 9.51
C VAL A 123 23.95 -15.58 10.72
N ASN A 124 24.07 -15.02 11.93
CA ASN A 124 23.86 -15.76 13.16
C ASN A 124 22.41 -16.29 13.30
N LEU A 125 21.41 -15.47 12.97
CA LEU A 125 19.99 -15.86 12.93
C LEU A 125 19.78 -17.05 11.98
N ARG A 126 20.28 -16.94 10.75
CA ARG A 126 20.17 -17.99 9.73
C ARG A 126 20.80 -19.29 10.22
N GLN A 127 21.98 -19.23 10.85
CA GLN A 127 22.66 -20.42 11.38
C GLN A 127 21.90 -21.08 12.53
N ARG A 128 21.28 -20.30 13.43
CA ARG A 128 20.50 -20.85 14.54
C ARG A 128 19.21 -21.50 14.06
N LEU A 129 18.49 -20.87 13.14
CA LEU A 129 17.29 -21.47 12.55
C LEU A 129 17.62 -22.69 11.67
N LEU A 130 18.75 -22.68 10.96
CA LEU A 130 19.22 -23.86 10.22
C LEU A 130 19.49 -25.04 11.15
N LYS A 131 20.12 -24.82 12.32
CA LYS A 131 20.33 -25.85 13.34
C LYS A 131 19.00 -26.39 13.90
N ALA A 132 17.96 -25.55 13.93
CA ALA A 132 16.60 -25.96 14.27
C ALA A 132 15.83 -26.64 13.12
N GLY A 133 16.48 -26.88 11.97
CA GLY A 133 15.88 -27.55 10.81
C GLY A 133 15.19 -26.60 9.81
N HIS A 134 15.30 -25.29 10.00
CA HIS A 134 14.64 -24.30 9.16
C HIS A 134 15.64 -23.56 8.26
N ARG A 135 15.48 -23.70 6.94
CA ARG A 135 16.25 -22.93 5.96
C ARG A 135 15.52 -21.63 5.64
N LEU A 136 16.22 -20.50 5.66
CA LEU A 136 15.67 -19.19 5.32
C LEU A 136 16.19 -18.69 3.98
N PHE A 137 15.32 -17.98 3.25
CA PHE A 137 15.60 -17.24 2.03
C PHE A 137 15.24 -15.77 2.29
N LEU A 138 16.25 -14.93 2.50
CA LEU A 138 16.09 -13.56 2.99
C LEU A 138 16.10 -12.56 1.84
N ILE A 139 15.12 -11.65 1.83
CA ILE A 139 15.04 -10.50 0.93
C ILE A 139 15.23 -9.20 1.72
N GLY A 140 16.25 -8.41 1.35
CA GLY A 140 16.72 -7.23 2.08
C GLY A 140 16.20 -5.92 1.51
N GLU A 141 15.50 -5.12 2.30
CA GLU A 141 15.09 -3.75 1.92
C GLU A 141 16.21 -2.73 2.20
N MET A 142 16.51 -1.89 1.21
CA MET A 142 17.67 -0.97 1.25
C MET A 142 17.35 0.50 0.94
N ASN A 143 16.09 0.90 0.72
CA ASN A 143 15.74 2.21 0.18
C ASN A 143 16.14 3.35 1.11
N ALA A 144 15.88 3.21 2.41
CA ALA A 144 16.22 4.26 3.37
C ALA A 144 17.74 4.39 3.59
N LEU A 145 18.50 3.29 3.53
CA LEU A 145 19.97 3.35 3.51
C LEU A 145 20.47 4.04 2.22
N TYR A 146 19.96 3.63 1.06
CA TYR A 146 20.34 4.20 -0.23
C TYR A 146 20.10 5.71 -0.32
N ARG A 147 18.96 6.18 0.21
CA ARG A 147 18.58 7.60 0.11
C ARG A 147 19.24 8.51 1.13
N ASN A 148 19.55 8.00 2.33
CA ASN A 148 20.01 8.82 3.45
C ASN A 148 21.49 8.61 3.80
N GLY A 149 22.14 7.56 3.26
CA GLY A 149 23.55 7.30 3.47
C GLY A 149 24.42 8.29 2.68
N GLU A 150 25.53 8.73 3.28
CA GLU A 150 26.52 9.59 2.60
C GLU A 150 27.22 8.85 1.45
N ASP A 151 27.58 7.58 1.67
CA ASP A 151 28.11 6.65 0.66
C ASP A 151 27.45 5.27 0.87
N PRO A 152 26.24 5.07 0.31
CA PRO A 152 25.41 3.93 0.69
C PRO A 152 25.85 2.62 0.02
N LEU A 153 26.56 2.66 -1.10
CA LEU A 153 26.85 1.46 -1.90
C LEU A 153 27.79 0.48 -1.20
N PRO A 154 28.91 0.90 -0.58
CA PRO A 154 29.76 0.00 0.19
C PRO A 154 28.99 -0.66 1.34
N GLN A 155 28.09 0.08 2.00
CA GLN A 155 27.29 -0.48 3.09
C GLN A 155 26.26 -1.49 2.58
N ILE A 156 25.53 -1.19 1.50
CA ILE A 156 24.58 -2.13 0.89
C ILE A 156 25.30 -3.41 0.42
N GLN A 157 26.55 -3.27 -0.08
CA GLN A 157 27.38 -4.39 -0.51
C GLN A 157 27.67 -5.40 0.62
N GLU A 158 27.74 -4.97 1.88
CA GLU A 158 27.91 -5.88 3.03
C GLU A 158 26.69 -6.80 3.23
N TYR A 159 25.50 -6.35 2.84
CA TYR A 159 24.27 -7.14 2.93
C TYR A 159 24.10 -8.11 1.75
N ALA A 160 24.74 -7.84 0.61
CA ALA A 160 24.65 -8.70 -0.57
C ALA A 160 25.12 -10.15 -0.30
N ASP A 161 26.10 -10.35 0.59
CA ASP A 161 26.57 -11.68 0.94
C ASP A 161 25.68 -12.41 1.94
N VAL A 162 24.75 -11.69 2.56
CA VAL A 162 23.83 -12.24 3.55
C VAL A 162 22.47 -12.54 2.95
N PHE A 163 21.99 -11.72 2.03
CA PHE A 163 20.65 -11.83 1.46
C PHE A 163 20.66 -12.52 0.10
N GLU A 164 19.57 -13.20 -0.25
CA GLU A 164 19.40 -13.82 -1.56
C GLU A 164 18.95 -12.80 -2.61
N GLY A 165 18.24 -11.75 -2.19
CA GLY A 165 17.84 -10.63 -3.02
C GLY A 165 17.78 -9.33 -2.24
N LEU A 166 17.91 -8.21 -2.94
CA LEU A 166 17.75 -6.88 -2.39
C LEU A 166 16.64 -6.15 -3.16
N TYR A 167 15.92 -5.27 -2.49
CA TYR A 167 14.88 -4.46 -3.10
C TYR A 167 14.79 -3.08 -2.46
N PHE A 168 14.13 -2.16 -3.17
CA PHE A 168 13.68 -0.91 -2.60
C PHE A 168 12.19 -0.94 -2.33
N PHE A 169 11.76 -0.44 -1.17
CA PHE A 169 10.35 -0.22 -0.90
C PHE A 169 9.87 1.09 -1.53
N GLY A 170 8.84 1.02 -2.37
CA GLY A 170 8.20 2.19 -2.97
C GLY A 170 8.77 2.66 -4.31
N PRO A 171 8.24 3.76 -4.86
CA PRO A 171 8.56 4.17 -6.22
C PRO A 171 9.97 4.79 -6.34
N ASN A 172 10.79 4.20 -7.22
CA ASN A 172 12.12 4.71 -7.61
C ASN A 172 12.25 4.88 -9.12
N SER A 173 13.27 5.63 -9.54
CA SER A 173 13.64 5.77 -10.95
C SER A 173 14.34 4.51 -11.47
N GLU A 174 14.35 4.35 -12.79
CA GLU A 174 15.10 3.28 -13.46
C GLU A 174 16.58 3.26 -13.03
N ASP A 175 17.21 4.44 -12.91
CA ASP A 175 18.63 4.55 -12.55
C ASP A 175 18.92 4.05 -11.12
N HIS A 176 18.05 4.36 -10.16
CA HIS A 176 18.18 3.84 -8.80
C HIS A 176 18.07 2.31 -8.80
N GLU A 177 17.07 1.76 -9.49
CA GLU A 177 16.87 0.31 -9.56
C GLU A 177 18.03 -0.39 -10.24
N ARG A 178 18.54 0.17 -11.35
CA ARG A 178 19.74 -0.36 -12.02
C ARG A 178 20.97 -0.33 -11.11
N THR A 179 21.09 0.68 -10.25
CA THR A 179 22.17 0.74 -9.27
C THR A 179 22.10 -0.45 -8.31
N LEU A 180 20.92 -0.74 -7.76
CA LEU A 180 20.72 -1.89 -6.86
C LEU A 180 20.92 -3.23 -7.58
N LEU A 181 20.39 -3.39 -8.80
CA LEU A 181 20.51 -4.61 -9.59
C LEU A 181 21.94 -4.92 -10.04
N ASN A 182 22.82 -3.91 -10.06
CA ASN A 182 24.24 -4.10 -10.37
C ASN A 182 25.06 -4.56 -9.15
N ILE A 183 24.50 -4.56 -7.95
CA ILE A 183 25.16 -5.10 -6.75
C ILE A 183 25.23 -6.64 -6.88
N LYS A 184 26.41 -7.18 -6.64
CA LYS A 184 26.69 -8.61 -6.71
C LYS A 184 27.22 -9.09 -5.38
N ARG A 185 27.19 -10.40 -5.15
CA ARG A 185 27.86 -11.02 -4.01
C ARG A 185 29.39 -10.87 -4.17
N SER A 186 30.14 -10.97 -3.08
CA SER A 186 31.61 -10.90 -3.11
C SER A 186 32.24 -12.03 -3.94
N ASP A 187 31.55 -13.16 -4.07
CA ASP A 187 31.93 -14.28 -4.95
C ASP A 187 31.54 -14.08 -6.44
N GLY A 188 30.98 -12.92 -6.78
CA GLY A 188 30.60 -12.55 -8.14
C GLY A 188 29.23 -13.06 -8.60
N ARG A 189 28.53 -13.89 -7.81
CA ARG A 189 27.18 -14.35 -8.15
C ARG A 189 26.17 -13.19 -8.10
N PRO A 190 25.18 -13.17 -9.02
CA PRO A 190 24.12 -12.18 -8.98
C PRO A 190 23.18 -12.41 -7.80
N LEU A 191 22.55 -11.34 -7.35
CA LEU A 191 21.42 -11.39 -6.43
C LEU A 191 20.12 -11.63 -7.20
N LEU A 192 19.10 -12.12 -6.49
CA LEU A 192 17.73 -12.07 -6.97
C LEU A 192 17.29 -10.61 -7.10
N GLY A 193 17.13 -10.13 -8.33
CA GLY A 193 16.53 -8.83 -8.61
C GLY A 193 15.05 -8.78 -8.24
N VAL A 194 14.65 -7.81 -7.42
CA VAL A 194 13.27 -7.57 -7.01
C VAL A 194 12.95 -6.10 -7.24
N PHE A 195 11.90 -5.82 -8.01
CA PHE A 195 11.44 -4.45 -8.27
C PHE A 195 10.08 -4.20 -7.61
N SER A 196 9.81 -2.97 -7.20
CA SER A 196 8.58 -2.61 -6.49
C SER A 196 7.70 -1.63 -7.25
N PRO A 197 6.76 -2.12 -8.10
CA PRO A 197 5.78 -1.24 -8.72
C PRO A 197 4.93 -0.53 -7.67
N SER A 198 4.70 0.77 -7.83
CA SER A 198 3.95 1.58 -6.86
C SER A 198 3.17 2.69 -7.56
N PRO A 199 1.93 3.01 -7.14
CA PRO A 199 1.10 3.99 -7.82
C PRO A 199 1.60 5.44 -7.70
N GLY A 200 2.48 5.69 -6.74
CA GLY A 200 2.92 6.99 -6.26
C GLY A 200 3.24 6.86 -4.78
N TYR A 201 3.62 7.96 -4.13
CA TYR A 201 3.86 7.96 -2.70
C TYR A 201 3.49 9.31 -2.12
N TRP A 202 2.69 9.31 -1.06
CA TRP A 202 2.44 10.51 -0.28
C TRP A 202 2.10 10.19 1.17
N ARG A 203 2.81 10.84 2.09
CA ARG A 203 2.52 10.81 3.52
C ARG A 203 2.75 12.17 4.15
N VAL A 204 1.90 12.52 5.11
CA VAL A 204 2.06 13.72 5.94
C VAL A 204 3.46 13.75 6.57
N ASN A 205 4.17 14.86 6.45
CA ASN A 205 5.54 15.10 6.97
C ASN A 205 6.69 14.34 6.29
N THR A 206 6.50 13.77 5.09
CA THR A 206 7.58 13.04 4.36
C THR A 206 8.01 13.74 3.07
N GLY A 207 7.92 15.07 3.02
CA GLY A 207 8.00 15.91 1.81
C GLY A 207 8.91 15.40 0.69
N SER A 208 10.20 15.17 0.95
CA SER A 208 11.19 14.72 -0.05
C SER A 208 10.96 13.31 -0.63
N PHE A 209 10.18 12.48 0.06
CA PHE A 209 9.82 11.13 -0.40
C PHE A 209 8.60 11.12 -1.33
N ALA A 210 7.85 12.23 -1.42
CA ALA A 210 6.69 12.33 -2.28
C ALA A 210 7.02 11.92 -3.72
N ARG A 211 6.17 11.09 -4.32
CA ARG A 211 6.26 10.71 -5.72
C ARG A 211 4.90 10.94 -6.38
N PRO A 212 4.87 11.68 -7.49
CA PRO A 212 3.63 12.04 -8.16
C PRO A 212 2.91 10.80 -8.70
N PHE A 213 1.58 10.79 -8.63
CA PHE A 213 0.76 9.69 -9.13
C PHE A 213 0.53 9.81 -10.65
N LYS A 214 0.44 11.04 -11.18
CA LYS A 214 0.14 11.36 -12.58
C LYS A 214 -1.09 10.63 -13.10
N GLY A 215 -2.17 10.66 -12.32
CA GLY A 215 -3.30 9.75 -12.51
C GLY A 215 -2.86 8.31 -12.24
N THR A 216 -2.98 7.43 -13.23
CA THR A 216 -2.48 6.05 -13.17
C THR A 216 -1.15 5.84 -13.89
N ARG A 217 -0.62 6.86 -14.57
CA ARG A 217 0.58 6.72 -15.43
C ARG A 217 1.81 6.31 -14.66
N THR A 218 2.03 6.82 -13.43
CA THR A 218 3.17 6.38 -12.62
C THR A 218 3.11 4.87 -12.40
N TYR A 219 1.96 4.33 -11.99
CA TYR A 219 1.81 2.90 -11.77
C TYR A 219 2.08 2.06 -13.02
N ARG A 220 1.51 2.46 -14.16
CA ARG A 220 1.72 1.74 -15.42
C ARG A 220 3.18 1.79 -15.87
N SER A 221 3.82 2.95 -15.77
CA SER A 221 5.24 3.10 -16.12
C SER A 221 6.16 2.25 -15.24
N HIS A 222 5.78 2.03 -13.97
CA HIS A 222 6.48 1.10 -13.09
C HIS A 222 6.29 -0.36 -13.52
N TRP A 223 5.08 -0.77 -13.93
CA TRP A 223 4.90 -2.10 -14.52
C TRP A 223 5.70 -2.28 -15.82
N ASP A 224 5.79 -1.24 -16.66
CA ASP A 224 6.63 -1.27 -17.86
C ASP A 224 8.12 -1.39 -17.50
N LEU A 225 8.57 -0.74 -16.42
CA LEU A 225 9.91 -0.91 -15.86
C LEU A 225 10.14 -2.35 -15.37
N ALA A 226 9.19 -2.91 -14.62
CA ALA A 226 9.27 -4.29 -14.13
C ALA A 226 9.47 -5.30 -15.27
N CYS A 227 8.82 -5.08 -16.42
CA CYS A 227 8.95 -5.94 -17.59
C CYS A 227 10.25 -5.73 -18.39
N ARG A 228 10.89 -4.56 -18.27
CA ARG A 228 12.14 -4.22 -19.01
C ARG A 228 13.40 -4.50 -18.21
N LEU A 229 13.33 -4.44 -16.89
CA LEU A 229 14.47 -4.68 -16.01
C LEU A 229 14.72 -6.19 -15.84
N PRO A 230 15.98 -6.61 -15.61
CA PRO A 230 16.32 -8.01 -15.35
C PRO A 230 15.94 -8.40 -13.91
N VAL A 231 14.67 -8.22 -13.54
CA VAL A 231 14.15 -8.57 -12.22
C VAL A 231 13.40 -9.89 -12.29
N HIS A 232 13.45 -10.63 -11.18
CA HIS A 232 12.83 -11.95 -11.08
C HIS A 232 11.47 -11.85 -10.39
N TRP A 233 11.34 -10.98 -9.38
CA TRP A 233 10.09 -10.76 -8.64
C TRP A 233 9.62 -9.31 -8.70
N ALA A 234 8.31 -9.13 -8.65
CA ALA A 234 7.65 -7.85 -8.45
C ALA A 234 7.05 -7.78 -7.03
N SER A 235 7.50 -6.83 -6.21
CA SER A 235 6.96 -6.57 -4.86
C SER A 235 6.15 -5.29 -4.84
N ILE A 236 4.85 -5.36 -5.14
CA ILE A 236 4.01 -4.16 -5.30
C ILE A 236 3.93 -3.38 -3.98
N THR A 237 4.37 -2.13 -3.94
CA THR A 237 4.22 -1.25 -2.77
C THR A 237 2.99 -0.36 -2.95
N SER A 238 1.87 -0.63 -2.28
CA SER A 238 1.55 -1.70 -1.30
C SER A 238 0.12 -2.22 -1.53
N TRP A 239 -0.32 -3.27 -0.81
CA TRP A 239 -1.73 -3.65 -0.85
C TRP A 239 -2.60 -2.59 -0.18
N ASN A 240 -2.28 -2.21 1.05
CA ASN A 240 -3.17 -1.43 1.92
C ASN A 240 -2.47 -0.41 2.82
N ASP A 241 -1.30 0.13 2.42
CA ASP A 241 -0.73 1.28 3.14
C ASP A 241 -1.45 2.59 2.78
N TYR A 242 -2.51 2.85 3.54
CA TYR A 242 -3.29 4.09 3.46
C TYR A 242 -2.57 5.30 4.06
N THR A 243 -1.61 5.08 4.96
CA THR A 243 -0.87 6.19 5.56
C THR A 243 0.07 6.82 4.53
N GLU A 244 0.61 5.99 3.63
CA GLU A 244 1.52 6.37 2.55
C GLU A 244 0.86 6.50 1.18
N HIS A 245 -0.44 6.22 1.13
CA HIS A 245 -1.28 6.30 -0.08
C HIS A 245 -0.71 5.48 -1.25
N THR A 246 -0.02 4.39 -0.93
CA THR A 246 0.57 3.47 -1.90
C THR A 246 -0.35 2.28 -2.19
N HIS A 247 -1.49 2.19 -1.50
CA HIS A 247 -2.44 1.08 -1.59
C HIS A 247 -3.01 0.89 -2.99
N VAL A 248 -3.07 -0.36 -3.45
CA VAL A 248 -3.77 -0.77 -4.68
C VAL A 248 -5.00 -1.63 -4.41
N GLU A 249 -5.30 -1.91 -3.13
CA GLU A 249 -6.54 -2.59 -2.77
C GLU A 249 -7.76 -1.81 -3.24
N PRO A 250 -8.86 -2.50 -3.63
CA PRO A 250 -10.09 -1.82 -3.96
C PRO A 250 -10.58 -0.95 -2.80
N ALA A 251 -10.69 0.35 -3.04
CA ALA A 251 -11.01 1.33 -2.01
C ALA A 251 -11.96 2.40 -2.53
N ARG A 252 -12.64 3.13 -1.64
CA ARG A 252 -13.49 4.26 -2.07
C ARG A 252 -12.72 5.34 -2.84
N SER A 253 -11.44 5.52 -2.52
CA SER A 253 -10.59 6.48 -3.22
C SER A 253 -10.27 6.07 -4.64
N PHE A 254 -10.23 4.78 -4.98
CA PHE A 254 -9.71 4.31 -6.27
C PHE A 254 -10.63 3.36 -7.03
N SER A 255 -11.79 3.01 -6.47
CA SER A 255 -12.59 1.87 -6.89
C SER A 255 -11.69 0.63 -6.98
N ASP A 256 -11.73 -0.13 -8.07
CA ASP A 256 -10.83 -1.27 -8.34
C ASP A 256 -9.79 -0.98 -9.43
N ALA A 257 -9.56 0.29 -9.78
CA ALA A 257 -8.72 0.66 -10.92
C ALA A 257 -7.29 0.11 -10.79
N TYR A 258 -6.64 0.31 -9.64
CA TYR A 258 -5.29 -0.19 -9.43
C TYR A 258 -5.23 -1.71 -9.34
N ALA A 259 -6.18 -2.37 -8.67
CA ALA A 259 -6.26 -3.83 -8.65
C ALA A 259 -6.36 -4.43 -10.08
N ARG A 260 -7.07 -3.78 -11.00
CA ARG A 260 -7.10 -4.20 -12.42
C ARG A 260 -5.79 -3.94 -13.15
N LEU A 261 -5.16 -2.80 -12.90
CA LEU A 261 -3.83 -2.50 -13.46
C LEU A 261 -2.78 -3.48 -12.94
N THR A 262 -2.85 -3.88 -11.67
CA THR A 262 -2.03 -4.93 -11.06
C THR A 262 -2.20 -6.24 -11.82
N ARG A 263 -3.44 -6.65 -12.11
CA ARG A 263 -3.71 -7.89 -12.82
C ARG A 263 -3.09 -7.91 -14.22
N ILE A 264 -3.20 -6.80 -14.95
CA ILE A 264 -2.60 -6.66 -16.28
C ILE A 264 -1.07 -6.62 -16.19
N GLY A 265 -0.52 -5.84 -15.25
CA GLY A 265 0.92 -5.72 -15.04
C GLY A 265 1.55 -7.05 -14.65
N ALA A 266 0.93 -7.80 -13.74
CA ALA A 266 1.35 -9.13 -13.32
C ALA A 266 1.32 -10.13 -14.47
N ALA A 267 0.25 -10.13 -15.27
CA ALA A 267 0.16 -10.98 -16.47
C ALA A 267 1.27 -10.63 -17.49
N ARG A 268 1.52 -9.34 -17.75
CA ARG A 268 2.62 -8.89 -18.62
C ARG A 268 3.98 -9.37 -18.09
N PHE A 269 4.21 -9.19 -16.80
CA PHE A 269 5.46 -9.57 -16.15
C PHE A 269 5.73 -11.07 -16.23
N ARG A 270 4.69 -11.90 -16.08
CA ARG A 270 4.79 -13.37 -16.22
C ARG A 270 4.78 -13.88 -17.67
N GLY A 271 4.65 -12.99 -18.66
CA GLY A 271 4.51 -13.39 -20.07
C GLY A 271 3.19 -14.11 -20.37
N GLU A 272 2.16 -13.89 -19.55
CA GLU A 272 0.83 -14.48 -19.71
C GLU A 272 -0.01 -13.72 -20.73
N PRO A 273 -1.04 -14.37 -21.33
CA PRO A 273 -2.00 -13.68 -22.17
C PRO A 273 -2.70 -12.53 -21.43
N ILE A 274 -2.75 -11.35 -22.04
CA ILE A 274 -3.35 -10.15 -21.42
C ILE A 274 -4.87 -10.11 -21.55
N ALA A 275 -5.44 -10.74 -22.57
CA ALA A 275 -6.89 -10.68 -22.82
C ALA A 275 -7.75 -11.20 -21.64
N PRO A 276 -7.41 -12.30 -20.95
CA PRO A 276 -8.10 -12.69 -19.71
C PRO A 276 -7.91 -11.67 -18.57
N ALA A 277 -6.74 -11.04 -18.49
CA ALA A 277 -6.39 -10.09 -17.43
C ALA A 277 -7.09 -8.72 -17.57
N THR A 278 -7.56 -8.34 -18.76
CA THR A 278 -8.33 -7.09 -18.92
C THR A 278 -9.75 -7.22 -18.39
N GLY A 279 -10.38 -8.39 -18.57
CA GLY A 279 -11.80 -8.58 -18.29
C GLY A 279 -12.68 -7.68 -19.16
N PRO A 280 -13.93 -7.38 -18.73
CA PRO A 280 -14.82 -6.50 -19.48
C PRO A 280 -14.30 -5.06 -19.49
N GLU A 281 -14.53 -4.38 -20.60
CA GLU A 281 -14.20 -2.96 -20.76
C GLU A 281 -14.86 -2.13 -19.67
N THR A 282 -14.05 -1.30 -19.03
CA THR A 282 -14.44 -0.45 -17.91
C THR A 282 -13.70 0.88 -18.00
N PHE A 283 -14.36 1.94 -17.58
CA PHE A 283 -13.77 3.28 -17.52
C PHE A 283 -13.79 3.82 -16.09
N TRP A 284 -12.80 4.64 -15.74
CA TRP A 284 -12.76 5.37 -14.47
C TRP A 284 -12.45 6.84 -14.74
N LEU A 285 -13.13 7.71 -13.99
CA LEU A 285 -12.79 9.12 -13.90
C LEU A 285 -11.95 9.34 -12.65
N THR A 286 -10.77 9.93 -12.81
CA THR A 286 -9.87 10.33 -11.74
C THR A 286 -9.86 11.86 -11.60
N THR A 287 -9.96 12.39 -10.37
CA THR A 287 -9.73 13.81 -10.09
C THR A 287 -8.29 14.09 -9.63
N PRO A 288 -7.80 15.32 -9.79
CA PRO A 288 -6.60 15.82 -9.14
C PRO A 288 -6.47 15.42 -7.67
N ALA A 289 -5.22 15.21 -7.27
CA ALA A 289 -4.76 15.02 -5.91
C ALA A 289 -4.64 16.38 -5.19
N GLU A 290 -5.73 17.06 -4.81
CA GLU A 290 -5.65 18.38 -4.14
C GLU A 290 -6.41 18.48 -2.80
N MET A 291 -5.71 18.88 -1.73
CA MET A 291 -6.26 19.48 -0.50
C MET A 291 -5.32 20.59 0.07
N PRO A 292 -5.84 21.52 0.89
CA PRO A 292 -5.07 22.63 1.46
C PRO A 292 -4.23 22.17 2.66
N ASP A 293 -3.30 23.02 3.08
CA ASP A 293 -2.46 22.73 4.23
C ASP A 293 -3.14 22.73 5.60
N GLY A 294 -2.78 21.72 6.40
CA GLY A 294 -2.68 21.82 7.85
C GLY A 294 -1.24 22.15 8.30
N PRO A 295 -1.00 22.44 9.60
CA PRO A 295 0.27 22.97 10.10
C PRO A 295 1.37 21.90 10.11
N GLY A 296 2.21 21.84 9.06
CA GLY A 296 3.35 20.93 8.93
C GLY A 296 4.68 21.67 8.71
N PRO A 297 5.82 21.22 9.27
CA PRO A 297 7.08 21.98 9.31
C PRO A 297 7.98 21.87 8.06
N SER A 298 7.57 21.19 6.98
CA SER A 298 8.39 21.04 5.77
C SER A 298 7.59 21.38 4.51
N PRO A 299 7.85 22.53 3.86
CA PRO A 299 7.27 22.82 2.56
C PRO A 299 7.76 21.76 1.58
N LEU A 300 6.82 21.06 0.92
CA LEU A 300 7.12 20.45 -0.38
C LEU A 300 7.67 21.57 -1.27
N GLU A 301 8.69 21.28 -2.09
CA GLU A 301 9.16 22.22 -3.10
C GLU A 301 7.95 22.80 -3.85
N SER A 302 7.98 24.10 -4.13
CA SER A 302 6.92 24.79 -4.86
C SER A 302 6.88 24.28 -6.30
N ASP A 303 6.22 23.16 -6.56
CA ASP A 303 5.90 22.78 -7.93
C ASP A 303 4.77 23.68 -8.43
N ALA A 304 5.12 24.64 -9.29
CA ALA A 304 4.17 25.52 -9.95
C ALA A 304 3.18 24.76 -10.85
N ARG A 305 3.41 23.46 -11.10
CA ARG A 305 2.59 22.56 -11.93
C ARG A 305 1.95 21.45 -11.11
N ARG A 306 1.42 21.80 -9.92
CA ARG A 306 0.47 20.99 -9.12
C ARG A 306 -0.41 20.13 -10.03
N GLU A 307 -0.48 18.82 -9.77
CA GLU A 307 -1.19 17.83 -10.59
C GLU A 307 -2.70 18.13 -10.67
N THR A 308 -3.07 19.09 -11.51
CA THR A 308 -4.44 19.39 -11.90
C THR A 308 -4.87 18.58 -13.10
N ILE A 309 -4.39 17.35 -13.11
CA ILE A 309 -4.61 16.39 -14.16
C ILE A 309 -5.84 15.59 -13.78
N PHE A 310 -6.86 15.72 -14.61
CA PHE A 310 -7.97 14.80 -14.65
C PHE A 310 -7.61 13.69 -15.63
N GLU A 311 -8.06 12.48 -15.34
CA GLU A 311 -7.81 11.31 -16.18
C GLU A 311 -9.12 10.55 -16.37
N VAL A 312 -9.40 10.16 -17.60
CA VAL A 312 -10.32 9.06 -17.87
C VAL A 312 -9.49 7.86 -18.28
N LEU A 313 -9.45 6.85 -17.42
CA LEU A 313 -8.77 5.58 -17.65
C LEU A 313 -9.73 4.61 -18.32
N ARG A 314 -9.26 3.91 -19.36
CA ARG A 314 -9.89 2.75 -19.97
C ARG A 314 -9.08 1.50 -19.65
N VAL A 315 -9.77 0.45 -19.23
CA VAL A 315 -9.21 -0.92 -19.15
C VAL A 315 -10.18 -1.87 -19.82
N GLY A 316 -9.72 -2.61 -20.81
CA GLY A 316 -10.55 -3.53 -21.57
C GLY A 316 -9.76 -4.25 -22.67
N PRO A 317 -10.36 -5.21 -23.37
CA PRO A 317 -9.71 -5.80 -24.54
C PRO A 317 -9.44 -4.71 -25.61
N PRO A 318 -8.43 -4.87 -26.47
CA PRO A 318 -8.25 -3.98 -27.62
C PRO A 318 -9.54 -3.92 -28.47
N ALA A 319 -9.89 -2.72 -28.92
CA ALA A 319 -11.03 -2.45 -29.79
C ALA A 319 -10.62 -1.55 -30.96
N PHE A 320 -11.33 -1.67 -32.07
CA PHE A 320 -11.03 -0.93 -33.29
C PHE A 320 -11.52 0.51 -33.27
N ASP A 321 -12.63 0.76 -32.56
CA ASP A 321 -13.25 2.07 -32.50
C ASP A 321 -12.86 2.76 -31.18
N PRO A 322 -12.07 3.85 -31.25
CA PRO A 322 -11.69 4.58 -30.05
C PRO A 322 -12.92 5.29 -29.46
N PRO A 323 -13.21 5.13 -28.15
CA PRO A 323 -14.34 5.81 -27.54
C PRO A 323 -14.17 7.33 -27.50
N ASP A 324 -15.26 8.04 -27.76
CA ASP A 324 -15.36 9.46 -27.46
C ASP A 324 -15.74 9.67 -25.99
N VAL A 325 -15.01 10.58 -25.35
CA VAL A 325 -15.17 10.99 -23.97
C VAL A 325 -15.68 12.42 -23.95
N GLN A 326 -16.89 12.62 -23.41
CA GLN A 326 -17.39 13.95 -23.09
C GLN A 326 -17.06 14.27 -21.63
N LEU A 327 -16.42 15.42 -21.42
CA LEU A 327 -16.02 15.90 -20.09
C LEU A 327 -16.61 17.27 -19.84
N THR A 328 -17.23 17.44 -18.68
CA THR A 328 -17.79 18.72 -18.24
C THR A 328 -17.34 19.03 -16.82
N ILE A 329 -16.82 20.24 -16.60
CA ILE A 329 -16.70 20.83 -15.26
C ILE A 329 -17.84 21.82 -15.12
N ALA A 330 -18.70 21.63 -14.13
CA ALA A 330 -19.89 22.44 -13.91
C ALA A 330 -20.01 22.89 -12.45
N ARG A 331 -20.84 23.91 -12.22
CA ARG A 331 -21.33 24.25 -10.88
C ARG A 331 -22.21 23.11 -10.34
N PRO A 332 -22.45 23.03 -9.02
CA PRO A 332 -23.34 22.01 -8.43
C PRO A 332 -24.76 22.03 -9.00
N ASP A 333 -25.23 23.18 -9.47
CA ASP A 333 -26.53 23.35 -10.13
C ASP A 333 -26.56 22.89 -11.60
N GLY A 334 -25.43 22.38 -12.12
CA GLY A 334 -25.30 21.85 -13.47
C GLY A 334 -24.89 22.87 -14.54
N ARG A 335 -24.74 24.16 -14.22
CA ARG A 335 -24.28 25.15 -15.20
C ARG A 335 -22.82 24.84 -15.62
N PRO A 336 -22.54 24.60 -16.92
CA PRO A 336 -21.21 24.23 -17.38
C PRO A 336 -20.24 25.41 -17.27
N ILE A 337 -18.99 25.09 -16.96
CA ILE A 337 -17.84 26.01 -16.92
C ILE A 337 -16.84 25.63 -18.01
N VAL A 338 -16.53 24.33 -18.11
CA VAL A 338 -15.66 23.76 -19.14
C VAL A 338 -16.36 22.59 -19.78
N GLU A 339 -16.28 22.49 -21.09
CA GLU A 339 -16.66 21.31 -21.85
C GLU A 339 -15.51 20.89 -22.75
N LYS A 340 -15.21 19.60 -22.77
CA LYS A 340 -14.19 18.99 -23.62
C LYS A 340 -14.74 17.73 -24.24
N ARG A 341 -14.36 17.50 -25.50
CA ARG A 341 -14.50 16.22 -26.18
C ARG A 341 -13.11 15.70 -26.46
N LEU A 342 -12.85 14.48 -26.02
CA LEU A 342 -11.56 13.82 -26.15
C LEU A 342 -11.81 12.42 -26.70
N THR A 343 -10.81 11.84 -27.36
CA THR A 343 -10.87 10.47 -27.86
C THR A 343 -9.83 9.66 -27.10
N ILE A 344 -10.21 8.49 -26.58
CA ILE A 344 -9.30 7.59 -25.86
C ILE A 344 -8.86 6.47 -26.79
N ALA A 345 -7.57 6.15 -26.80
CA ALA A 345 -7.05 5.04 -27.58
C ALA A 345 -7.69 3.72 -27.15
N ALA A 346 -7.89 2.81 -28.10
CA ALA A 346 -8.52 1.51 -27.86
C ALA A 346 -7.70 0.33 -28.39
N ASP A 347 -6.60 0.59 -29.08
CA ASP A 347 -5.66 -0.41 -29.62
C ASP A 347 -4.86 -1.14 -28.54
N GLU A 348 -4.78 -0.58 -27.34
CA GLU A 348 -4.12 -1.20 -26.19
C GLU A 348 -5.10 -1.67 -25.09
N PRO A 349 -4.71 -2.69 -24.30
CA PRO A 349 -5.45 -3.15 -23.11
C PRO A 349 -5.76 -2.08 -22.06
N THR A 350 -4.90 -1.06 -22.00
CA THR A 350 -4.98 0.04 -21.04
C THR A 350 -4.67 1.33 -21.78
N ALA A 351 -5.57 2.30 -21.69
CA ALA A 351 -5.37 3.61 -22.29
C ALA A 351 -5.91 4.68 -21.34
N ASP A 352 -5.43 5.91 -21.50
CA ASP A 352 -5.97 7.04 -20.77
C ASP A 352 -6.02 8.28 -21.64
N VAL A 353 -6.93 9.18 -21.30
CA VAL A 353 -6.85 10.55 -21.74
C VAL A 353 -6.78 11.47 -20.53
N GLN A 354 -5.79 12.37 -20.55
CA GLN A 354 -5.54 13.33 -19.49
C GLN A 354 -5.81 14.74 -19.97
N PHE A 355 -6.39 15.56 -19.11
CA PHE A 355 -6.49 17.00 -19.35
C PHE A 355 -6.14 17.76 -18.08
N SER A 356 -5.38 18.83 -18.26
CA SER A 356 -5.09 19.76 -17.18
C SER A 356 -6.13 20.87 -17.18
N TRP A 357 -6.67 21.19 -16.00
CA TRP A 357 -7.51 22.36 -15.84
C TRP A 357 -7.24 23.03 -14.50
N GLN A 358 -6.97 24.33 -14.57
CA GLN A 358 -6.87 25.20 -13.42
C GLN A 358 -8.01 26.21 -13.49
N PRO A 359 -8.73 26.47 -12.39
CA PRO A 359 -9.61 27.62 -12.28
C PRO A 359 -8.89 28.90 -12.73
N ASP A 360 -9.50 29.71 -13.58
CA ASP A 360 -9.01 31.05 -13.94
C ASP A 360 -9.47 32.13 -12.94
N ARG A 361 -10.58 31.85 -12.24
CA ARG A 361 -11.18 32.70 -11.20
C ARG A 361 -11.46 31.95 -9.89
N GLN A 362 -11.86 32.70 -8.87
CA GLN A 362 -12.47 32.15 -7.66
C GLN A 362 -13.96 31.85 -7.93
N PHE A 363 -14.46 30.83 -7.26
CA PHE A 363 -15.85 30.38 -7.33
C PHE A 363 -16.44 30.49 -5.92
N ASP A 364 -17.71 30.90 -5.82
CA ASP A 364 -18.41 31.03 -4.54
C ASP A 364 -18.87 29.66 -4.02
N GLU A 365 -18.91 28.66 -4.91
CA GLU A 365 -19.28 27.30 -4.57
C GLU A 365 -18.19 26.58 -3.76
N PRO A 366 -18.56 25.72 -2.79
CA PRO A 366 -17.58 24.93 -2.03
C PRO A 366 -16.92 23.83 -2.86
N TYR A 367 -17.53 23.46 -4.00
CA TYR A 367 -17.00 22.48 -4.94
C TYR A 367 -17.59 22.71 -6.33
N LEU A 368 -16.88 22.22 -7.35
CA LEU A 368 -17.39 22.01 -8.70
C LEU A 368 -17.68 20.52 -8.92
N VAL A 369 -18.35 20.18 -10.01
CA VAL A 369 -18.60 18.80 -10.38
C VAL A 369 -17.91 18.52 -11.70
N VAL A 370 -17.02 17.54 -11.73
CA VAL A 370 -16.55 16.95 -12.99
C VAL A 370 -17.45 15.78 -13.36
N THR A 371 -17.87 15.75 -14.61
CA THR A 371 -18.64 14.67 -15.21
C THR A 371 -17.87 14.14 -16.40
N ALA A 372 -17.73 12.82 -16.50
CA ALA A 372 -17.21 12.14 -17.68
C ALA A 372 -18.26 11.17 -18.20
N SER A 373 -18.49 11.19 -19.52
CA SER A 373 -19.39 10.27 -20.20
C SER A 373 -18.68 9.59 -21.36
N VAL A 374 -18.88 8.28 -21.48
CA VAL A 374 -18.42 7.43 -22.58
C VAL A 374 -19.60 6.57 -23.01
N GLY A 375 -20.17 6.85 -24.18
CA GLY A 375 -21.43 6.23 -24.61
C GLY A 375 -22.57 6.45 -23.59
N ASP A 376 -23.18 5.37 -23.12
CA ASP A 376 -24.24 5.39 -22.09
C ASP A 376 -23.69 5.39 -20.65
N GLN A 377 -22.37 5.30 -20.47
CA GLN A 377 -21.74 5.26 -19.17
C GLN A 377 -21.33 6.66 -18.72
N THR A 378 -21.52 6.97 -17.43
CA THR A 378 -21.19 8.27 -16.87
C THR A 378 -20.67 8.15 -15.43
N ALA A 379 -19.75 9.03 -15.06
CA ALA A 379 -19.29 9.22 -13.68
C ALA A 379 -19.33 10.70 -13.32
N ARG A 380 -19.60 10.99 -12.05
CA ARG A 380 -19.62 12.34 -11.48
C ARG A 380 -18.76 12.39 -10.23
N LEU A 381 -17.88 13.37 -10.13
CA LEU A 381 -17.01 13.56 -8.97
C LEU A 381 -17.02 15.02 -8.51
N PRO A 382 -17.18 15.28 -7.21
CA PRO A 382 -16.98 16.62 -6.68
C PRO A 382 -15.50 16.98 -6.71
N ILE A 383 -15.19 18.19 -7.18
CA ILE A 383 -13.88 18.83 -7.11
C ILE A 383 -13.97 19.88 -6.00
N PRO A 384 -13.45 19.64 -4.79
CA PRO A 384 -13.46 20.65 -3.75
C PRO A 384 -12.69 21.89 -4.22
N LEU A 385 -13.28 23.07 -4.00
CA LEU A 385 -12.64 24.34 -4.33
C LEU A 385 -11.98 24.89 -3.07
N TRP A 386 -10.67 25.07 -3.13
CA TRP A 386 -9.89 25.57 -2.00
C TRP A 386 -9.52 27.04 -2.21
N PRO A 387 -9.55 27.87 -1.16
CA PRO A 387 -9.11 29.26 -1.24
C PRO A 387 -7.67 29.36 -1.77
N ARG A 388 -7.44 30.28 -2.72
CA ARG A 388 -6.16 30.41 -3.42
C ARG A 388 -5.04 30.95 -2.54
N ASP A 389 -5.42 31.67 -1.50
CA ASP A 389 -4.59 32.38 -0.53
C ASP A 389 -4.02 31.48 0.58
N LEU A 390 -4.37 30.20 0.59
CA LEU A 390 -3.76 29.26 1.54
C LEU A 390 -2.27 29.04 1.17
N PRO A 391 -1.32 29.34 2.09
CA PRO A 391 0.10 29.49 1.78
C PRO A 391 0.82 28.20 1.38
N HIS A 392 0.22 27.03 1.65
CA HIS A 392 0.76 25.73 1.32
C HIS A 392 -0.38 24.82 0.81
N ARG A 393 -0.08 23.87 -0.10
CA ARG A 393 -1.05 22.83 -0.54
C ARG A 393 -0.41 21.43 -0.43
N TYR A 394 -1.17 20.43 0.06
CA TYR A 394 -0.76 19.02 0.07
C TYR A 394 -1.45 18.21 -1.05
N HIS A 395 -0.81 17.10 -1.43
CA HIS A 395 -1.40 16.07 -2.30
C HIS A 395 -2.25 15.12 -1.46
N MET A 396 -3.47 14.78 -1.90
CA MET A 396 -4.13 13.54 -1.44
C MET A 396 -4.00 12.47 -2.51
N ALA A 397 -4.23 11.21 -2.17
CA ALA A 397 -4.59 10.22 -3.18
C ALA A 397 -5.73 10.75 -4.08
N ALA A 398 -5.51 10.69 -5.40
CA ALA A 398 -6.52 11.04 -6.39
C ALA A 398 -7.82 10.24 -6.16
N ARG A 399 -8.99 10.86 -6.26
CA ARG A 399 -10.26 10.11 -6.20
C ARG A 399 -10.59 9.52 -7.56
N ARG A 400 -11.07 8.28 -7.60
CA ARG A 400 -11.51 7.59 -8.80
C ARG A 400 -12.87 6.96 -8.61
N VAL A 401 -13.71 7.14 -9.61
CA VAL A 401 -15.03 6.50 -9.67
C VAL A 401 -15.16 5.81 -11.02
N ARG A 402 -15.65 4.58 -10.97
CA ARG A 402 -15.98 3.81 -12.17
C ARG A 402 -17.16 4.48 -12.89
N LEU A 403 -17.09 4.58 -14.21
CA LEU A 403 -18.24 4.98 -15.03
C LEU A 403 -19.24 3.82 -15.07
N THR A 404 -20.52 4.15 -14.92
CA THR A 404 -21.62 3.18 -14.90
C THR A 404 -22.76 3.67 -15.78
N LYS A 405 -23.63 2.78 -16.25
CA LYS A 405 -24.80 3.15 -17.09
C LYS A 405 -25.75 4.14 -16.42
N ALA A 406 -25.88 4.05 -15.10
CA ALA A 406 -26.53 5.07 -14.29
C ALA A 406 -25.44 5.87 -13.59
N ALA A 407 -25.41 7.19 -13.79
CA ALA A 407 -24.48 8.04 -13.06
C ALA A 407 -24.77 7.93 -11.56
N PRO A 408 -23.79 7.54 -10.72
CA PRO A 408 -23.99 7.60 -9.29
C PRO A 408 -24.22 9.06 -8.86
N PRO A 409 -25.03 9.32 -7.82
CA PRO A 409 -25.08 10.65 -7.24
C PRO A 409 -23.66 11.09 -6.86
N PRO A 410 -23.33 12.40 -6.95
CA PRO A 410 -22.01 12.86 -6.55
C PRO A 410 -21.73 12.40 -5.13
N ALA A 411 -20.60 11.74 -4.91
CA ALA A 411 -20.24 11.22 -3.59
C ALA A 411 -20.34 12.35 -2.57
N SER A 412 -21.21 12.20 -1.58
CA SER A 412 -21.42 13.19 -0.52
C SER A 412 -20.08 13.49 0.12
N TYR A 413 -19.65 14.74 0.07
CA TYR A 413 -18.53 15.17 0.89
C TYR A 413 -18.97 15.00 2.35
N CYS A 414 -18.29 14.14 3.11
CA CYS A 414 -18.43 14.09 4.57
C CYS A 414 -17.84 15.38 5.18
N GLY A 415 -18.41 16.52 4.83
CA GLY A 415 -18.20 17.81 5.48
C GLY A 415 -19.25 17.92 6.57
N GLY A 416 -18.95 17.33 7.72
CA GLY A 416 -19.88 17.28 8.84
C GLY A 416 -19.27 16.67 10.09
N GLY A 417 -17.99 16.93 10.35
CA GLY A 417 -17.42 16.72 11.68
C GLY A 417 -18.01 17.74 12.64
N GLY A 418 -19.23 17.48 13.11
CA GLY A 418 -19.79 18.16 14.27
C GLY A 418 -18.85 17.93 15.45
N LYS A 419 -18.29 19.02 15.97
CA LYS A 419 -17.49 19.04 17.20
C LYS A 419 -18.30 18.42 18.34
N SER A 420 -17.92 17.23 18.82
CA SER A 420 -18.00 16.97 20.25
C SER A 420 -16.65 17.37 20.84
N GLN A 421 -16.57 18.61 21.35
CA GLN A 421 -15.49 18.99 22.26
C GLN A 421 -15.61 18.09 23.50
N ARG A 422 -14.77 17.06 23.60
CA ARG A 422 -14.25 16.64 24.90
C ARG A 422 -12.83 17.17 24.96
N GLU A 423 -12.64 18.17 25.79
CA GLU A 423 -11.32 18.69 26.14
C GLU A 423 -10.45 17.55 26.67
N TYR A 424 -9.33 17.31 25.97
CA TYR A 424 -8.25 16.50 26.48
C TYR A 424 -7.31 17.44 27.26
N HIS A 425 -7.37 17.37 28.59
CA HIS A 425 -6.42 18.05 29.46
C HIS A 425 -5.25 17.11 29.79
N PRO A 426 -3.99 17.45 29.43
CA PRO A 426 -2.82 16.67 29.80
C PRO A 426 -2.30 17.13 31.16
N GLY A 427 -2.13 16.22 32.13
CA GLY A 427 -1.56 16.59 33.43
C GLY A 427 -1.33 15.42 34.38
N ALA A 428 -0.09 14.93 34.36
CA ALA A 428 0.72 14.42 35.48
C ALA A 428 0.04 13.65 36.63
N GLY A 429 0.43 12.38 36.77
CA GLY A 429 0.24 11.65 38.03
C GLY A 429 1.15 12.16 39.15
N ARG A 430 0.65 12.11 40.39
CA ARG A 430 1.26 11.40 41.54
C ARG A 430 0.42 11.55 42.82
N LEU A 431 0.29 10.41 43.49
CA LEU A 431 0.35 10.14 44.93
C LEU A 431 -0.63 10.80 45.92
N ALA A 432 -1.26 9.89 46.66
CA ALA A 432 -1.34 9.82 48.13
C ALA A 432 -2.66 10.23 48.83
N ASP A 433 -3.18 9.22 49.52
CA ASP A 433 -3.62 9.21 50.93
C ASP A 433 -5.02 9.65 51.37
N ARG A 434 -5.71 8.63 51.93
CA ARG A 434 -6.55 8.57 53.15
C ARG A 434 -8.04 8.99 53.06
N PRO A 435 -8.91 8.55 54.01
CA PRO A 435 -9.05 7.19 54.57
C PRO A 435 -10.53 6.76 54.81
N ALA A 436 -10.68 5.48 55.17
CA ALA A 436 -11.63 4.88 56.13
C ALA A 436 -13.16 5.11 56.00
N ALA A 437 -13.87 4.02 55.69
CA ALA A 437 -14.96 3.52 56.53
C ALA A 437 -15.07 1.99 56.39
N GLN A 438 -14.88 1.29 57.51
CA GLN A 438 -15.25 -0.09 57.84
C GLN A 438 -16.39 0.01 58.90
N PRO A 439 -16.99 -1.09 59.40
CA PRO A 439 -17.11 -2.47 58.94
C PRO A 439 -18.62 -2.91 58.90
N ASP A 440 -18.98 -4.09 58.42
CA ASP A 440 -19.32 -5.29 59.22
C ASP A 440 -20.11 -6.21 58.26
N ALA A 441 -20.22 -7.53 58.37
CA ALA A 441 -19.62 -8.56 59.22
C ALA A 441 -19.93 -9.92 58.54
N ASP A 442 -19.14 -10.93 58.90
CA ASP A 442 -19.45 -12.37 58.95
C ASP A 442 -20.36 -13.01 57.87
N ASP A 443 -19.78 -13.94 57.11
CA ASP A 443 -19.93 -15.37 57.48
C ASP A 443 -18.92 -16.26 56.72
N ARG A 444 -18.23 -17.13 57.46
CA ARG A 444 -17.38 -18.24 56.99
C ARG A 444 -18.02 -19.56 57.49
N PRO A 445 -17.43 -20.74 57.18
CA PRO A 445 -17.29 -21.47 55.92
C PRO A 445 -17.94 -22.88 56.12
N PRO A 446 -17.63 -24.02 55.44
CA PRO A 446 -16.28 -24.60 55.34
C PRO A 446 -15.93 -25.30 54.01
N VAL A 447 -14.62 -25.52 53.91
CA VAL A 447 -13.85 -26.47 53.12
C VAL A 447 -14.50 -27.85 52.98
N THR A 448 -14.36 -28.50 51.82
CA THR A 448 -14.01 -29.93 51.73
C THR A 448 -13.22 -30.24 50.45
N ASP A 449 -12.16 -31.03 50.65
CA ASP A 449 -11.31 -31.69 49.66
C ASP A 449 -12.08 -32.69 48.78
N GLY A 450 -11.49 -33.06 47.63
CA GLY A 450 -11.94 -34.23 46.88
C GLY A 450 -11.14 -34.51 45.62
N ALA A 451 -10.08 -35.30 45.76
CA ALA A 451 -9.36 -35.94 44.68
C ALA A 451 -10.20 -37.00 43.93
N GLY A 452 -9.88 -37.24 42.66
CA GLY A 452 -10.05 -38.55 42.01
C GLY A 452 -10.89 -38.57 40.74
N ARG A 453 -10.26 -38.50 39.57
CA ARG A 453 -10.04 -39.65 38.67
C ARG A 453 -9.15 -39.27 37.50
#